data_AF-A0A9J9LEZ5-F1
#
_entry.id   AF-A0A9J9LEZ5-F1
#
_cell.length_a   1.000
_cell.length_b   1.000
_cell.length_c   1.000
_cell.angle_alpha   90.00
_cell.angle_beta   90.00
_cell.angle_gamma   90.00
#
_symmetry.space_group_name_H-M   'P 1'
#
loop_
_entity.id
_entity.type
_entity.pdbx_description
1 polymer ?
#
loop_
_entity_poly.entity_id
_entity_poly.type
_entity_poly.pdbx_seq_one_letter_code
_entity_poly.pdbx_strand_id
1 'polypeptide(L)'
;MNIGSIKQNDAGIFVGKIATLAIAMTIALREVHSANPKAPKYEVLALSASRAWVQVGALFELASNSTGEAFLNGKIEDPSLAAPLYVSAFRQEDGSYNVVWSRPTRRRDLASEMAPKADEGLPPLPGADETAGPATQGTEAGLGQSSASHAFAG
;
A
#
# COMPACT_ATOMS: atom_id res chain seq x y z
N MET A 1 -8.87 -5.97 -12.46
CA MET A 1 -9.49 -7.23 -12.92
C MET A 1 -10.80 -7.42 -12.14
N ASN A 2 -11.97 -7.54 -12.80
CA ASN A 2 -13.22 -7.87 -12.11
C ASN A 2 -13.18 -9.33 -11.63
N ILE A 3 -13.48 -9.55 -10.35
CA ILE A 3 -13.45 -10.86 -9.68
C ILE A 3 -14.78 -11.20 -9.02
N GLY A 4 -15.83 -10.41 -9.22
CA GLY A 4 -17.10 -10.65 -8.57
C GLY A 4 -18.05 -9.46 -8.58
N SER A 5 -19.23 -9.70 -8.02
CA SER A 5 -20.27 -8.68 -7.87
C SER A 5 -20.99 -8.85 -6.53
N ILE A 6 -21.49 -7.74 -5.99
CA ILE A 6 -22.27 -7.68 -4.76
C ILE A 6 -23.59 -6.99 -5.08
N LYS A 7 -24.72 -7.58 -4.67
CA LYS A 7 -26.05 -7.00 -4.88
C LYS A 7 -26.84 -7.04 -3.57
N GLN A 8 -27.70 -6.06 -3.39
CA GLN A 8 -28.62 -6.04 -2.26
C GLN A 8 -29.72 -7.09 -2.48
N ASN A 9 -29.98 -7.92 -1.48
CA ASN A 9 -31.10 -8.85 -1.48
C ASN A 9 -32.39 -8.17 -0.98
N ASP A 10 -33.50 -8.91 -1.00
CA ASP A 10 -34.82 -8.42 -0.58
C ASP A 10 -34.87 -7.97 0.90
N ALA A 11 -33.96 -8.49 1.73
CA ALA A 11 -33.82 -8.09 3.13
C ALA A 11 -32.93 -6.84 3.32
N GLY A 12 -32.50 -6.21 2.23
CA GLY A 12 -31.66 -5.02 2.27
C GLY A 12 -30.17 -5.29 2.52
N ILE A 13 -29.73 -6.55 2.51
CA ILE A 13 -28.35 -6.93 2.80
C ILE A 13 -27.57 -7.09 1.50
N PHE A 14 -26.40 -6.46 1.41
CA PHE A 14 -25.47 -6.65 0.30
C PHE A 14 -24.80 -8.02 0.39
N VAL A 15 -25.04 -8.89 -0.59
CA VAL A 15 -24.45 -10.23 -0.71
C VAL A 15 -23.84 -10.40 -2.09
N GLY A 16 -22.69 -11.03 -2.16
CA GLY A 16 -21.95 -11.20 -3.40
C GLY A 16 -21.12 -12.47 -3.44
N LYS A 17 -20.54 -12.72 -4.61
CA LYS A 17 -19.56 -13.79 -4.82
C LYS A 17 -18.27 -13.18 -5.34
N ILE A 18 -17.17 -13.66 -4.79
CA ILE A 18 -15.82 -13.37 -5.28
C ILE A 18 -15.22 -14.67 -5.78
N ALA A 19 -14.68 -14.65 -6.99
CA ALA A 19 -14.02 -15.78 -7.62
C ALA A 19 -12.73 -15.36 -8.34
N THR A 20 -11.66 -16.13 -8.09
CA THR A 20 -10.42 -16.17 -8.87
C THR A 20 -10.10 -17.63 -9.20
N LEU A 21 -8.95 -17.90 -9.83
CA LEU A 21 -8.56 -19.28 -10.15
C LEU A 21 -8.55 -20.22 -8.92
N ALA A 22 -8.08 -19.73 -7.76
CA ALA A 22 -7.90 -20.55 -6.55
C ALA A 22 -8.87 -20.22 -5.42
N ILE A 23 -9.68 -19.16 -5.57
CA ILE A 23 -10.53 -18.63 -4.50
C ILE A 23 -11.95 -18.57 -5.04
N ALA A 24 -12.91 -19.12 -4.30
CA ALA A 24 -14.33 -18.90 -4.53
C ALA A 24 -15.03 -18.77 -3.18
N MET A 25 -15.62 -17.59 -2.91
CA MET A 25 -16.31 -17.34 -1.64
C MET A 25 -17.57 -16.51 -1.84
N THR A 26 -18.54 -16.72 -0.94
CA THR A 26 -19.71 -15.85 -0.80
C THR A 26 -19.42 -14.85 0.31
N ILE A 27 -19.65 -13.58 0.05
CA ILE A 27 -19.45 -12.50 1.00
C ILE A 27 -20.75 -11.75 1.27
N ALA A 28 -20.86 -11.14 2.44
CA ALA A 28 -21.87 -10.17 2.79
C ALA A 28 -21.20 -8.91 3.36
N LEU A 29 -21.83 -7.74 3.14
CA LEU A 29 -21.38 -6.50 3.75
C LEU A 29 -22.30 -6.15 4.92
N ARG A 30 -21.71 -5.99 6.11
CA ARG A 30 -22.39 -5.46 7.29
C ARG A 30 -22.08 -3.98 7.40
N GLU A 31 -23.11 -3.13 7.37
CA GLU A 31 -22.91 -1.69 7.54
C GLU A 31 -22.40 -1.37 8.94
N VAL A 32 -21.43 -0.47 9.01
CA VAL A 32 -20.89 0.03 10.27
C VAL A 32 -21.42 1.45 10.49
N HIS A 33 -22.16 1.62 11.58
CA HIS A 33 -22.62 2.93 12.02
C HIS A 33 -21.63 3.50 13.04
N SER A 34 -20.88 4.52 12.65
CA SER A 34 -19.92 5.19 13.53
C SER A 34 -19.91 6.70 13.25
N ALA A 35 -19.71 7.50 14.29
CA ALA A 35 -19.46 8.93 14.16
C ALA A 35 -18.00 9.25 13.76
N ASN A 36 -17.11 8.26 13.79
CA ASN A 36 -15.71 8.44 13.40
C ASN A 36 -15.58 8.40 11.87
N PRO A 37 -15.11 9.47 11.20
CA PRO A 37 -14.94 9.48 9.75
C PRO A 37 -13.87 8.51 9.24
N LYS A 38 -13.01 8.01 10.13
CA LYS A 38 -12.00 6.97 9.81
C LYS A 38 -12.53 5.55 10.00
N ALA A 39 -13.77 5.38 10.46
CA ALA A 39 -14.38 4.06 10.56
C ALA A 39 -14.63 3.48 9.16
N PRO A 40 -14.58 2.15 9.02
CA PRO A 40 -15.04 1.53 7.78
C PRO A 40 -16.53 1.82 7.57
N LYS A 41 -16.94 1.84 6.31
CA LYS A 41 -18.37 1.91 5.94
C LYS A 41 -19.03 0.55 6.05
N TYR A 42 -18.29 -0.50 5.70
CA TYR A 42 -18.74 -1.88 5.79
C TYR A 42 -17.67 -2.79 6.40
N GLU A 43 -18.11 -3.79 7.17
CA GLU A 43 -17.34 -4.99 7.45
C GLU A 43 -17.65 -6.07 6.41
N VAL A 44 -16.62 -6.79 5.98
CA VAL A 44 -16.75 -7.89 5.03
C VAL A 44 -16.85 -9.19 5.79
N LEU A 45 -17.97 -9.88 5.62
CA LEU A 45 -18.20 -11.21 6.18
C LEU A 45 -18.09 -12.23 5.05
N ALA A 46 -17.36 -13.33 5.25
CA ALA A 46 -17.34 -14.47 4.35
C ALA A 46 -18.13 -15.64 4.96
N LEU A 47 -18.82 -16.40 4.10
CA LEU A 47 -19.51 -17.61 4.52
C LEU A 47 -18.52 -18.77 4.60
N SER A 48 -18.28 -19.28 5.81
CA SER A 48 -17.38 -20.42 6.05
C SER A 48 -17.96 -21.75 5.54
N ALA A 49 -17.11 -22.77 5.50
CA ALA A 49 -17.53 -24.15 5.22
C ALA A 49 -18.57 -24.68 6.24
N SER A 50 -18.51 -24.23 7.49
CA SER A 50 -19.49 -24.55 8.54
C SER A 50 -20.77 -23.70 8.48
N ARG A 51 -20.95 -22.91 7.40
CA ARG A 51 -22.10 -22.00 7.21
C ARG A 51 -22.21 -20.90 8.26
N ALA A 52 -21.10 -20.52 8.87
CA ALA A 52 -21.02 -19.37 9.76
C ALA A 52 -20.46 -18.14 9.01
N TRP A 53 -20.97 -16.96 9.34
CA TRP A 53 -20.41 -15.71 8.84
C TRP A 53 -19.18 -15.33 9.66
N VAL A 54 -18.04 -15.16 9.01
CA VAL A 54 -16.75 -14.80 9.62
C VAL A 54 -16.31 -13.45 9.08
N GLN A 55 -15.92 -12.53 9.95
CA GLN A 55 -15.36 -11.25 9.53
C GLN A 55 -13.95 -11.44 8.98
N VAL A 56 -13.77 -11.06 7.72
CA VAL A 56 -12.52 -11.25 6.96
C VAL A 56 -11.99 -9.93 6.40
N GLY A 57 -12.58 -8.79 6.76
CA GLY A 57 -12.10 -7.51 6.26
C GLY A 57 -13.05 -6.37 6.52
N ALA A 58 -12.72 -5.23 5.91
CA ALA A 58 -13.52 -4.03 5.96
C ALA A 58 -13.32 -3.20 4.68
N LEU A 59 -14.33 -2.42 4.33
CA LEU A 59 -14.34 -1.50 3.21
C LEU A 59 -14.56 -0.07 3.69
N PHE A 60 -13.78 0.84 3.14
CA PHE A 60 -13.85 2.27 3.37
C PHE A 60 -14.40 2.93 2.11
N GLU A 61 -15.17 4.00 2.28
CA GLU A 61 -15.62 4.81 1.15
C GLU A 61 -14.56 5.84 0.80
N LEU A 62 -14.15 5.89 -0.47
CA LEU A 62 -13.22 6.86 -1.03
C LEU A 62 -13.85 7.51 -2.25
N ALA A 63 -13.38 8.70 -2.62
CA ALA A 63 -13.75 9.36 -3.86
C ALA A 63 -12.67 9.15 -4.93
N SER A 64 -13.09 8.88 -6.15
CA SER A 64 -12.19 8.80 -7.31
C SER A 64 -11.55 10.17 -7.59
N ASN A 65 -10.23 10.20 -7.78
CA ASN A 65 -9.53 11.45 -8.08
C ASN A 65 -9.89 12.04 -9.45
N SER A 66 -10.33 11.21 -10.40
CA SER A 66 -10.67 11.65 -11.76
C SER A 66 -12.14 12.02 -11.91
N THR A 67 -13.04 11.21 -11.36
CA THR A 67 -14.50 11.37 -11.55
C THR A 67 -15.22 11.94 -10.33
N GLY A 68 -14.59 11.92 -9.15
CA GLY A 68 -15.23 12.29 -7.89
C GLY A 68 -16.21 11.24 -7.36
N GLU A 69 -16.47 10.16 -8.10
CA GLU A 69 -17.43 9.13 -7.72
C GLU A 69 -16.97 8.34 -6.49
N ALA A 70 -17.91 8.05 -5.60
CA ALA A 70 -17.66 7.25 -4.41
C ALA A 70 -17.49 5.77 -4.78
N PHE A 71 -16.46 5.14 -4.24
CA PHE A 71 -16.22 3.70 -4.35
C PHE A 71 -15.76 3.14 -3.01
N LEU A 72 -15.94 1.83 -2.85
CA LEU A 72 -15.48 1.11 -1.67
C LEU A 72 -14.08 0.57 -1.91
N ASN A 73 -13.16 0.70 -0.96
CA ASN A 73 -11.82 0.12 -1.03
C ASN A 73 -11.47 -0.59 0.28
N GLY A 74 -10.76 -1.71 0.17
CA GLY A 74 -10.23 -2.39 1.33
C GLY A 74 -9.52 -3.68 0.97
N LYS A 75 -9.43 -4.58 1.95
CA LYS A 75 -8.83 -5.89 1.78
C LYS A 75 -9.67 -6.97 2.47
N ILE A 76 -9.58 -8.16 1.90
CA ILE A 76 -10.08 -9.40 2.48
C ILE A 76 -8.87 -10.23 2.91
N GLU A 77 -8.83 -10.64 4.16
CA GLU A 77 -7.71 -11.33 4.80
C GLU A 77 -8.23 -12.34 5.83
N ASP A 78 -7.71 -13.56 5.74
CA ASP A 78 -8.03 -14.70 6.61
C ASP A 78 -6.77 -15.58 6.64
N PRO A 79 -6.36 -16.16 7.79
CA PRO A 79 -5.33 -17.20 7.87
C PRO A 79 -5.38 -18.29 6.78
N SER A 80 -6.55 -18.59 6.22
CA SER A 80 -6.70 -19.56 5.13
C SER A 80 -6.20 -19.07 3.76
N LEU A 81 -5.98 -17.76 3.59
CA LEU A 81 -5.52 -17.15 2.35
C LEU A 81 -3.99 -17.06 2.31
N ALA A 82 -3.39 -17.43 1.17
CA ALA A 82 -1.95 -17.30 0.98
C ALA A 82 -1.44 -15.85 1.02
N ALA A 83 -2.31 -14.88 0.73
CA ALA A 83 -2.05 -13.44 0.82
C ALA A 83 -3.36 -12.65 0.93
N PRO A 84 -3.34 -11.41 1.47
CA PRO A 84 -4.51 -10.54 1.47
C PRO A 84 -5.00 -10.22 0.06
N LEU A 85 -6.31 -10.22 -0.14
CA LEU A 85 -6.96 -9.85 -1.39
C LEU A 85 -7.41 -8.39 -1.32
N TYR A 86 -6.70 -7.52 -2.02
CA TYR A 86 -7.05 -6.10 -2.11
C TYR A 86 -8.14 -5.89 -3.15
N VAL A 87 -9.21 -5.20 -2.75
CA VAL A 87 -10.43 -5.08 -3.55
C VAL A 87 -10.93 -3.63 -3.57
N SER A 88 -11.49 -3.25 -4.70
CA SER A 88 -12.30 -2.04 -4.86
C SER A 88 -13.67 -2.42 -5.39
N ALA A 89 -14.73 -1.87 -4.81
CA ALA A 89 -16.11 -2.11 -5.23
C ALA A 89 -16.69 -0.81 -5.81
N PHE A 90 -17.03 -0.84 -7.09
CA PHE A 90 -17.58 0.30 -7.82
C PHE A 90 -19.07 0.13 -8.01
N ARG A 91 -19.85 1.11 -7.56
CA ARG A 91 -21.31 1.10 -7.70
C ARG A 91 -21.68 1.12 -9.19
N GLN A 92 -22.69 0.33 -9.56
CA GLN A 92 -23.26 0.28 -10.91
C GLN A 92 -24.61 1.01 -10.92
N GLU A 93 -25.13 1.30 -12.11
CA GLU A 93 -26.43 1.98 -12.28
C GLU A 93 -27.60 1.23 -11.62
N ASP A 94 -27.54 -0.10 -11.60
CA ASP A 94 -28.55 -0.97 -10.98
C ASP A 94 -28.44 -1.08 -9.45
N GLY A 95 -27.48 -0.36 -8.86
CA GLY A 95 -27.21 -0.40 -7.43
C GLY A 95 -26.36 -1.59 -6.96
N SER A 96 -25.89 -2.46 -7.85
CA SER A 96 -24.90 -3.48 -7.51
C SER A 96 -23.49 -2.87 -7.41
N TYR A 97 -22.54 -3.63 -6.88
CA TYR A 97 -21.12 -3.31 -6.93
C TYR A 97 -20.39 -4.32 -7.81
N ASN A 98 -19.56 -3.82 -8.73
CA ASN A 98 -18.53 -4.62 -9.37
C ASN A 98 -17.27 -4.64 -8.51
N VAL A 99 -16.80 -5.83 -8.16
CA VAL A 99 -15.62 -6.04 -7.31
C VAL A 99 -14.40 -6.25 -8.18
N VAL A 100 -13.45 -5.34 -8.07
CA VAL A 100 -12.21 -5.31 -8.84
C VAL A 100 -11.06 -5.60 -7.91
N TRP A 101 -10.25 -6.59 -8.26
CA TRP A 101 -8.98 -6.86 -7.61
C TRP A 101 -7.89 -5.89 -8.09
N SER A 102 -7.05 -5.47 -7.16
CA SER A 102 -5.84 -4.67 -7.39
C SER A 102 -4.61 -5.33 -6.76
N ARG A 103 -3.43 -5.13 -7.36
CA ARG A 103 -2.16 -5.47 -6.70
C ARG A 103 -1.75 -4.33 -5.77
N PRO A 104 -1.19 -4.63 -4.58
CA PRO A 104 -0.47 -3.63 -3.81
C PRO A 104 0.71 -3.10 -4.61
N THR A 105 0.69 -1.82 -4.94
CA THR A 105 1.89 -1.12 -5.44
C THR A 105 2.75 -0.79 -4.24
N ARG A 106 3.96 -1.37 -4.11
CA ARG A 106 4.84 -0.97 -3.01
C ARG A 106 5.25 0.48 -3.24
N ARG A 107 5.09 1.33 -2.22
CA ARG A 107 5.48 2.75 -2.25
C ARG A 107 6.97 2.93 -2.63
N ARG A 108 7.81 1.92 -2.37
CA ARG A 108 9.22 1.89 -2.76
C ARG A 108 9.42 1.80 -4.27
N ASP A 109 8.54 1.11 -4.99
CA ASP A 109 8.64 0.95 -6.44
C ASP A 109 8.37 2.29 -7.13
N LEU A 110 7.36 3.04 -6.68
CA LEU A 110 7.08 4.41 -7.15
C LEU A 110 8.21 5.40 -6.81
N ALA A 111 8.79 5.31 -5.61
CA ALA A 111 9.91 6.17 -5.22
C ALA A 111 11.20 5.86 -6.03
N SER A 112 11.42 4.60 -6.42
CA SER A 112 12.53 4.21 -7.31
C SER A 112 12.28 4.60 -8.76
N GLU A 113 11.03 4.57 -9.23
CA GLU A 113 10.65 4.90 -10.61
C GLU A 113 10.57 6.42 -10.85
N MET A 114 10.25 7.19 -9.80
CA MET A 114 10.24 8.66 -9.82
C MET A 114 11.58 9.29 -9.37
N ALA A 115 12.58 8.47 -9.01
CA ALA A 115 13.92 8.98 -8.76
C ALA A 115 14.50 9.50 -10.08
N PRO A 116 15.03 10.73 -10.15
CA PRO A 116 15.75 11.17 -11.33
C PRO A 116 16.89 10.18 -11.57
N LYS A 117 17.02 9.67 -12.81
CA LYS A 117 18.19 8.87 -13.18
C LYS A 117 19.40 9.75 -12.92
N ALA A 118 20.11 9.46 -11.84
CA ALA A 118 21.42 10.02 -11.62
C ALA A 118 22.25 9.63 -12.85
N ASP A 119 22.89 10.62 -13.46
CA ASP A 119 23.91 10.43 -14.47
C ASP A 119 25.02 9.60 -13.81
N GLU A 120 24.96 8.27 -13.94
CA GLU A 120 26.03 7.36 -13.54
C GLU A 120 27.20 7.64 -14.49
N GLY A 121 27.98 8.68 -14.15
CA GLY A 121 29.32 8.86 -14.69
C GLY A 121 30.08 7.55 -14.49
N LEU A 122 30.61 7.00 -15.58
CA LEU A 122 31.32 5.71 -15.57
C LEU A 122 32.34 5.67 -14.42
N PRO A 123 32.46 4.54 -13.71
CA PRO A 123 33.51 4.40 -12.70
C PRO A 123 34.89 4.53 -13.38
N PRO A 124 35.86 5.16 -12.71
CA PRO A 124 37.20 5.32 -13.27
C PRO A 124 37.83 3.95 -13.53
N LEU A 125 38.49 3.82 -14.67
CA LEU A 125 39.16 2.58 -15.07
C LEU A 125 40.31 2.25 -14.10
N PRO A 126 40.48 0.98 -13.71
CA PRO A 126 41.59 0.58 -12.86
C PRO A 126 42.91 0.66 -13.64
N GLY A 127 43.87 1.47 -13.17
CA GLY A 127 45.24 1.52 -13.71
C GLY A 127 45.82 2.91 -14.00
N ALA A 128 45.18 4.01 -13.60
CA ALA A 128 45.77 5.34 -13.74
C ALA A 128 46.67 5.69 -12.53
N ASP A 129 47.96 5.84 -12.85
CA ASP A 129 49.08 6.37 -12.07
C ASP A 129 49.73 5.52 -10.97
N GLU A 130 50.56 4.58 -11.41
CA GLU A 130 51.88 4.38 -10.80
C GLU A 130 52.89 5.38 -11.42
N THR A 131 53.45 6.31 -10.63
CA THR A 131 54.86 6.75 -10.81
C THR A 131 55.45 7.38 -9.53
N ALA A 132 56.51 6.70 -9.03
CA ALA A 132 57.72 7.19 -8.35
C ALA A 132 57.67 7.84 -6.93
N GLY A 133 58.29 7.17 -5.93
CA GLY A 133 58.66 7.72 -4.60
C GLY A 133 60.04 8.41 -4.57
N PRO A 134 60.80 8.49 -3.44
CA PRO A 134 60.49 8.10 -2.04
C PRO A 134 60.96 9.08 -0.90
N ALA A 135 60.56 8.74 0.34
CA ALA A 135 61.18 8.96 1.68
C ALA A 135 61.41 10.38 2.28
N THR A 136 60.80 10.67 3.44
CA THR A 136 61.47 10.80 4.78
C THR A 136 60.52 11.30 5.88
N GLN A 137 60.82 10.88 7.12
CA GLN A 137 60.11 11.19 8.38
C GLN A 137 60.19 12.67 8.77
N GLY A 138 59.11 13.18 9.38
CA GLY A 138 59.07 14.52 9.97
C GLY A 138 57.99 14.62 11.05
N THR A 139 58.45 14.78 12.29
CA THR A 139 57.74 15.10 13.52
C THR A 139 56.86 16.36 13.43
N GLU A 140 55.75 16.39 14.18
CA GLU A 140 55.36 17.43 15.15
C GLU A 140 53.82 17.50 15.31
N ALA A 141 53.31 16.87 16.38
CA ALA A 141 51.99 17.18 16.92
C ALA A 141 52.13 18.39 17.85
N GLY A 142 52.09 19.59 17.27
CA GLY A 142 52.09 20.88 17.96
C GLY A 142 50.69 21.47 18.06
N LEU A 143 50.12 21.41 19.26
CA LEU A 143 49.29 22.41 19.96
C LEU A 143 48.35 23.32 19.15
N GLY A 144 47.06 23.28 19.50
CA GLY A 144 46.16 24.40 19.23
C GLY A 144 44.68 24.08 19.37
N GLN A 145 44.21 23.76 20.58
CA GLN A 145 42.78 23.87 20.90
C GLN A 145 42.45 25.35 21.12
N SER A 146 41.46 25.87 20.38
CA SER A 146 40.69 27.07 20.72
C SER A 146 39.27 26.85 20.19
N SER A 147 38.37 26.50 21.13
CA SER A 147 37.23 27.32 21.62
C SER A 147 36.13 27.48 20.56
N ALA A 148 35.03 26.71 20.63
CA ALA A 148 33.77 27.02 21.35
C ALA A 148 33.27 28.47 21.12
N SER A 149 32.00 28.80 20.91
CA SER A 149 30.72 28.15 20.67
C SER A 149 29.69 29.30 20.54
N HIS A 150 28.49 28.99 20.06
CA HIS A 150 27.24 29.71 20.34
C HIS A 150 26.91 30.99 19.53
N ALA A 151 25.86 30.90 18.71
CA ALA A 151 25.03 32.02 18.31
C ALA A 151 23.61 31.78 18.87
N PHE A 152 23.17 32.67 19.76
CA PHE A 152 21.79 32.77 20.24
C PHE A 152 21.11 33.96 19.55
N ALA A 153 19.79 33.83 19.39
CA ALA A 153 18.89 34.72 18.67
C ALA A 153 18.83 36.16 19.17
N GLY A 154 18.38 37.04 18.27
CA GLY A 154 17.97 38.43 18.50
C GLY A 154 17.73 39.13 17.17
#